data_AF-A0A7X5DDQ9-F1
#
_entry.id   AF-A0A7X5DDQ9-F1
#
_cell.length_a   1.000
_cell.length_b   1.000
_cell.length_c   1.000
_cell.angle_alpha   90.00
_cell.angle_beta   90.00
_cell.angle_gamma   90.00
#
_symmetry.space_group_name_H-M   'P 1'
#
loop_
_entity.id
_entity.type
_entity.pdbx_description
1 polymer ?
#
loop_
_entity_poly.entity_id
_entity_poly.type
_entity_poly.pdbx_seq_one_letter_code
_entity_poly.pdbx_strand_id
1 'polypeptide(L)' 'MDYAELVKNEVTPTEIQQYLTQGEQTAFTVRIPKNLLDSAKEAASMKGMAFSAFVRMCLIEELKKGL' A
#
# COMPACT_ATOMS: atom_id res chain seq x y z
N MET A 1 0.74 -16.00 10.29
CA MET A 1 1.63 -15.84 9.12
C MET A 1 2.11 -14.42 9.11
N ASP A 2 3.42 -14.25 9.19
CA ASP A 2 4.08 -12.97 9.01
C ASP A 2 4.33 -12.69 7.51
N TYR A 3 4.44 -11.43 7.11
CA TYR A 3 4.75 -11.06 5.73
C TYR A 3 6.05 -11.72 5.23
N ALA A 4 7.06 -11.89 6.10
CA ALA A 4 8.31 -12.54 5.73
C ALA A 4 8.16 -14.03 5.40
N GLU A 5 7.15 -14.72 5.96
CA GLU A 5 6.85 -16.10 5.62
C GLU A 5 6.18 -16.21 4.25
N LEU A 6 5.34 -15.23 3.89
CA LEU A 6 4.68 -15.19 2.59
C LEU A 6 5.70 -15.01 1.46
N VAL A 7 6.65 -14.09 1.62
CA VAL A 7 7.72 -13.87 0.61
C VAL A 7 8.58 -15.12 0.42
N LYS A 8 8.84 -15.90 1.48
CA LYS A 8 9.65 -17.14 1.40
C LYS A 8 8.92 -18.33 0.78
N ASN A 9 7.60 -18.36 0.87
CA ASN A 9 6.79 -19.50 0.44
C ASN A 9 6.30 -19.38 -1.02
N GLU A 10 6.88 -18.47 -1.82
CA GLU A 10 6.52 -18.25 -3.24
C GLU A 10 5.00 -18.11 -3.45
N VAL A 11 4.32 -17.44 -2.50
CA VAL A 11 2.85 -17.28 -2.60
C VAL A 11 2.46 -16.48 -3.82
N THR A 12 1.31 -16.82 -4.40
CA THR A 12 0.84 -16.14 -5.61
C THR A 12 0.55 -14.65 -5.34
N PRO A 13 0.64 -13.79 -6.37
CA PRO A 13 0.29 -12.37 -6.25
C PRO A 13 -1.13 -12.11 -5.73
N THR A 14 -2.04 -13.07 -5.89
CA THR A 14 -3.42 -13.01 -5.36
C THR A 14 -3.45 -13.26 -3.85
N GLU A 15 -2.70 -14.26 -3.38
CA GLU A 15 -2.62 -14.61 -1.95
C GLU A 15 -2.02 -13.47 -1.13
N ILE A 16 -0.95 -12.83 -1.64
CA ILE A 16 -0.36 -11.68 -0.93
C ILE A 16 -1.31 -10.47 -0.90
N GLN A 17 -2.06 -10.25 -1.98
CA GLN A 17 -3.03 -9.16 -2.03
C GLN A 17 -4.19 -9.40 -1.05
N GLN A 18 -4.65 -10.65 -0.91
CA GLN A 18 -5.63 -11.00 0.12
C GLN A 18 -5.06 -10.76 1.51
N TYR A 19 -3.84 -11.21 1.79
CA TYR A 19 -3.21 -10.99 3.09
C TYR A 19 -3.08 -9.50 3.45
N LEU A 20 -2.61 -8.67 2.52
CA LEU A 20 -2.42 -7.23 2.74
C LEU A 20 -3.73 -6.44 2.88
N THR A 21 -4.89 -7.03 2.56
CA THR A 21 -6.20 -6.36 2.63
C THR A 21 -7.10 -6.90 3.74
N GLN A 22 -6.75 -8.02 4.38
CA GLN A 22 -7.57 -8.69 5.39
C GLN A 22 -7.39 -8.17 6.83
N GLY A 23 -6.38 -7.35 7.10
CA GLY A 23 -6.10 -6.82 8.44
C GLY A 23 -7.03 -5.69 8.89
N GLU A 24 -7.05 -5.42 10.20
CA GLU A 24 -7.76 -4.27 10.78
C GLU A 24 -7.14 -2.93 10.33
N GLN A 25 -7.98 -1.92 10.12
CA GLN A 25 -7.50 -0.58 9.75
C GLN A 25 -6.82 0.11 10.94
N THR A 26 -5.50 0.30 10.84
CA THR A 26 -4.72 1.03 11.85
C THR A 26 -4.26 2.38 11.31
N ALA A 27 -4.30 3.42 12.14
CA ALA A 27 -3.75 4.74 11.81
C ALA A 27 -2.25 4.79 12.11
N PHE A 28 -1.48 5.34 11.17
CA PHE A 28 -0.06 5.66 11.37
C PHE A 28 0.23 7.06 10.84
N THR A 29 1.18 7.76 11.46
CA THR A 29 1.57 9.14 11.08
C THR A 29 2.95 9.14 10.44
N VAL A 30 3.08 9.72 9.25
CA VAL A 30 4.37 9.89 8.54
C VAL A 30 4.60 11.37 8.26
N ARG A 31 5.85 11.81 8.40
CA ARG A 31 6.28 13.15 7.98
C ARG A 31 6.83 13.06 6.56
N ILE A 32 6.29 13.87 5.66
CA ILE A 32 6.75 13.99 4.27
C ILE A 32 6.91 15.45 3.87
N PRO A 33 7.77 15.75 2.88
CA PRO A 33 7.85 17.09 2.30
C PRO A 33 6.50 17.59 1.79
N LYS A 34 6.24 18.89 1.94
CA LYS A 34 4.96 19.51 1.55
C LYS A 34 4.66 19.30 0.05
N ASN A 35 5.65 19.50 -0.81
CA ASN A 35 5.52 19.28 -2.25
C ASN A 35 5.11 17.84 -2.58
N LEU A 36 5.66 16.84 -1.88
CA LEU A 36 5.27 15.44 -2.07
C LEU A 36 3.80 15.20 -1.69
N LEU A 37 3.36 15.77 -0.57
CA LEU A 37 1.96 15.67 -0.14
C LEU A 37 1.01 16.27 -1.16
N ASP A 38 1.30 17.48 -1.64
CA ASP A 38 0.44 18.19 -2.58
C ASP A 38 0.36 17.44 -3.92
N SER A 39 1.49 17.05 -4.50
CA SER A 39 1.51 16.27 -5.75
C SER A 39 0.82 14.91 -5.62
N ALA A 40 0.96 14.24 -4.47
CA ALA A 40 0.30 12.95 -4.26
C ALA A 40 -1.22 13.08 -4.08
N LYS A 41 -1.71 14.19 -3.49
CA LYS A 41 -3.14 14.50 -3.46
C LYS A 41 -3.69 14.74 -4.85
N GLU A 42 -2.98 15.52 -5.67
CA GLU A 42 -3.38 15.76 -7.07
C GLU A 42 -3.44 14.44 -7.85
N ALA A 43 -2.41 13.60 -7.73
CA ALA A 43 -2.40 12.28 -8.38
C ALA A 43 -3.55 11.37 -7.92
N ALA A 44 -3.88 11.39 -6.62
CA ALA A 44 -5.02 10.65 -6.08
C ALA A 44 -6.35 11.16 -6.65
N SER A 45 -6.53 12.49 -6.71
CA SER A 45 -7.71 13.12 -7.32
C SER A 45 -7.85 12.81 -8.79
N MET A 46 -6.75 12.81 -9.57
CA MET A 46 -6.76 12.41 -10.99
C MET A 46 -7.20 10.96 -11.19
N LYS A 47 -6.93 10.09 -10.20
CA LYS A 47 -7.36 8.68 -10.18
C LYS A 47 -8.76 8.48 -9.57
N GLY A 48 -9.46 9.56 -9.19
CA GLY A 48 -10.79 9.50 -8.59
C GLY A 48 -10.82 8.84 -7.20
N MET A 49 -9.71 8.87 -6.46
CA MET A 49 -9.59 8.22 -5.16
C MET A 49 -9.10 9.16 -4.06
N ALA A 50 -9.41 8.81 -2.81
CA ALA A 50 -8.89 9.53 -1.65
C ALA A 50 -7.38 9.33 -1.53
N PHE A 51 -6.67 10.34 -1.01
CA PHE A 51 -5.22 10.25 -0.76
C PHE A 51 -4.83 9.04 0.11
N SER A 52 -5.63 8.71 1.13
CA SER A 52 -5.40 7.52 1.97
C SER A 52 -5.51 6.21 1.18
N ALA A 53 -6.45 6.12 0.23
CA ALA A 53 -6.58 4.96 -0.66
C ALA A 53 -5.39 4.87 -1.63
N PHE A 54 -4.94 6.01 -2.15
CA PHE A 54 -3.75 6.09 -3.00
C PHE A 54 -2.49 5.62 -2.27
N VAL A 55 -2.25 6.09 -1.04
CA VAL A 55 -1.11 5.65 -0.21
C VAL A 55 -1.18 4.15 0.07
N ARG A 56 -2.35 3.62 0.43
CA ARG A 56 -2.55 2.16 0.64
C ARG A 56 -2.26 1.36 -0.63
N MET A 57 -2.74 1.83 -1.78
CA MET A 57 -2.47 1.21 -3.08
C MET A 57 -0.96 1.17 -3.37
N CYS A 58 -0.26 2.29 -3.23
CA CYS A 58 1.18 2.36 -3.48
C CYS A 58 1.97 1.40 -2.56
N LEU A 59 1.59 1.29 -1.28
CA LEU A 59 2.21 0.35 -0.35
C LEU A 59 1.99 -1.11 -0.79
N ILE A 60 0.77 -1.47 -1.17
CA ILE A 60 0.46 -2.83 -1.66
C ILE A 60 1.23 -3.14 -2.94
N GLU A 61 1.30 -2.19 -3.88
CA GLU A 61 2.04 -2.36 -5.13
C GLU A 61 3.53 -2.57 -4.90
N GLU A 62 4.16 -1.80 -4.00
CA GLU A 62 5.57 -2.02 -3.66
C GLU A 62 5.81 -3.35 -2.95
N LEU A 63 4.95 -3.75 -2.01
CA LEU A 63 5.07 -5.03 -1.32
C LEU A 63 4.82 -6.24 -2.24
N LYS A 64 4.11 -6.04 -3.37
CA LYS A 64 3.93 -7.06 -4.42
C LYS A 64 5.14 -7.18 -5.36
N LYS A 65 5.91 -6.10 -5.58
CA LYS A 65 7.12 -6.13 -6.42
C LYS A 65 8.29 -6.90 -5.79
N GLY A 66 8.25 -7.07 -4.46
CA GLY A 66 9.25 -7.83 -3.71
C GLY A 66 9.06 -9.36 -3.75
N LEU A 67 8.07 -9.85 -4.50
CA LEU A 67 7.83 -11.27 -4.78
C LEU A 67 8.53 -11.72 -6.06
#